data_AF-A0A960WI66-F1
#
_entry.id   AF-A0A960WI66-F1
#
_cell.length_a   1.000
_cell.length_b   1.000
_cell.length_c   1.000
_cell.angle_alpha   90.00
_cell.angle_beta   90.00
_cell.angle_gamma   90.00
#
_symmetry.space_group_name_H-M   'P 1'
#
loop_
_entity.id
_entity.type
_entity.pdbx_description
1 polymer ?
#
loop_
_entity_poly.entity_id
_entity_poly.type
_entity_poly.pdbx_seq_one_letter_code
_entity_poly.pdbx_strand_id
1 'polypeptide(L)'
;GAALLSIIGKAELFLLTCTYAGKGKFDFRLELVHDYSRDAEVNNRSKRDALILEGTRKWTSALEKRVMEKPDQYFWLHRRWKTRPEGYRETQK
;
A
#
# COMPACT_ATOMS: atom_id res chain seq x y z
N GLY A 1 11.47 2.76 1.25
CA GLY A 1 10.03 2.50 1.40
C GLY A 1 9.82 1.10 1.95
N ALA A 2 8.60 0.74 2.34
CA ALA A 2 8.29 -0.54 3.01
C ALA A 2 8.84 -1.76 2.25
N ALA A 3 8.55 -1.89 0.94
CA ALA A 3 9.04 -3.00 0.13
C ALA A 3 10.58 -3.12 0.11
N LEU A 4 11.30 -2.00 -0.06
CA LEU A 4 12.77 -2.00 -0.05
C LEU A 4 13.33 -2.47 1.30
N LEU A 5 12.75 -1.98 2.42
CA LEU A 5 13.21 -2.36 3.76
C LEU A 5 12.94 -3.85 4.04
N SER A 6 11.78 -4.36 3.62
CA SER A 6 11.45 -5.78 3.72
C SER A 6 12.40 -6.65 2.89
N ILE A 7 12.75 -6.24 1.66
CA ILE A 7 13.72 -6.96 0.82
C ILE A 7 15.11 -6.98 1.48
N ILE A 8 15.62 -5.83 1.93
CA ILE A 8 16.95 -5.73 2.57
C ILE A 8 17.01 -6.56 3.85
N GLY A 9 15.95 -6.48 4.67
CA GLY A 9 15.86 -7.21 5.93
C GLY A 9 15.45 -8.66 5.80
N LYS A 10 15.18 -9.17 4.58
CA LYS A 10 14.60 -10.50 4.34
C LYS A 10 13.37 -10.74 5.23
N ALA A 11 12.50 -9.73 5.31
CA ALA A 11 11.37 -9.69 6.21
C ALA A 11 10.05 -9.70 5.45
N GLU A 12 9.00 -10.15 6.12
CA GLU A 12 7.63 -10.08 5.63
C GLU A 12 7.18 -8.63 5.47
N LEU A 13 6.40 -8.37 4.42
CA LEU A 13 5.75 -7.11 4.14
C LEU A 13 4.28 -7.22 4.54
N PHE A 14 3.86 -6.45 5.53
CA PHE A 14 2.48 -6.41 5.99
C PHE A 14 1.78 -5.10 5.63
N LEU A 15 0.46 -5.18 5.48
CA LEU A 15 -0.45 -4.05 5.54
C LEU A 15 -1.21 -4.12 6.86
N LEU A 16 -1.04 -3.10 7.70
CA LEU A 16 -1.86 -2.89 8.87
C LEU A 16 -2.93 -1.84 8.55
N THR A 17 -4.19 -2.18 8.80
CA THR A 17 -5.29 -1.22 8.73
C THR A 17 -6.03 -1.16 10.06
N CYS A 18 -6.49 0.04 10.40
CA CYS A 18 -7.31 0.31 11.57
C CYS A 18 -8.58 1.00 11.10
N THR A 19 -9.74 0.48 11.48
CA THR A 19 -11.03 1.07 11.15
C THR A 19 -11.89 1.19 12.41
N TYR A 20 -12.58 2.31 12.58
CA TYR A 20 -13.55 2.50 13.64
C TYR A 20 -14.74 1.56 13.46
N ALA A 21 -15.07 0.82 14.52
CA ALA A 21 -16.18 -0.14 14.56
C ALA A 21 -17.43 0.41 15.28
N GLY A 22 -17.37 1.66 15.75
CA GLY A 22 -18.44 2.29 16.52
C GLY A 22 -18.25 2.16 18.04
N LYS A 23 -18.91 3.03 18.80
CA LYS A 23 -18.92 3.03 20.28
C LYS A 23 -17.52 2.95 20.91
N GLY A 24 -16.55 3.68 20.35
CA GLY A 24 -15.17 3.69 20.85
C GLY A 24 -14.31 2.46 20.50
N LYS A 25 -14.83 1.51 19.70
CA LYS A 25 -14.10 0.30 19.30
C LYS A 25 -13.38 0.46 17.96
N PHE A 26 -12.25 -0.24 17.80
CA PHE A 26 -11.44 -0.24 16.59
C PHE A 26 -11.14 -1.67 16.14
N ASP A 27 -11.29 -1.91 14.84
CA ASP A 27 -10.90 -3.15 14.19
C ASP A 27 -9.50 -2.98 13.59
N PHE A 28 -8.56 -3.81 14.04
CA PHE A 28 -7.23 -3.93 13.46
C PHE A 28 -7.18 -5.14 12.55
N ARG A 29 -6.71 -4.95 11.32
CA ARG A 29 -6.44 -6.04 10.39
C ARG A 29 -4.99 -5.97 9.95
N LEU A 30 -4.27 -7.05 10.19
CA LEU A 30 -2.92 -7.27 9.68
C LEU A 30 -3.01 -8.27 8.53
N GLU A 31 -2.56 -7.86 7.34
CA GLU A 31 -2.56 -8.67 6.13
C GLU A 31 -1.12 -8.87 5.66
N LEU A 32 -0.70 -10.13 5.48
CA LEU A 32 0.57 -10.44 4.85
C LEU A 32 0.46 -10.15 3.35
N VAL A 33 1.24 -9.18 2.86
CA VAL A 33 1.24 -8.76 1.46
C VAL A 33 2.24 -9.58 0.64
N HIS A 34 3.44 -9.80 1.19
CA HIS A 34 4.49 -10.61 0.56
C HIS A 34 5.52 -11.07 1.59
N ASP A 35 6.06 -12.27 1.42
CA ASP A 35 7.13 -12.82 2.26
C ASP A 35 8.46 -12.81 1.50
N TYR A 36 9.32 -11.82 1.79
CA TYR A 36 10.65 -11.71 1.16
C TYR A 36 11.72 -12.60 1.82
N SER A 37 11.40 -13.27 2.94
CA SER A 37 12.35 -14.21 3.56
C SER A 37 12.59 -15.46 2.70
N ARG A 38 11.64 -15.77 1.81
CA ARG A 38 11.67 -16.90 0.89
C ARG A 38 12.25 -16.58 -0.47
N ASP A 39 12.46 -15.30 -0.77
CA ASP A 39 12.99 -14.88 -2.06
C ASP A 39 14.50 -15.14 -2.15
N ALA A 40 14.97 -15.60 -3.31
CA ALA A 40 16.39 -15.84 -3.55
C ALA A 40 17.21 -14.55 -3.45
N GLU A 41 18.50 -14.66 -3.09
CA GLU A 41 19.36 -13.48 -2.94
C GLU A 41 19.43 -12.63 -4.21
N VAL A 42 19.19 -11.34 -4.03
CA VAL A 42 19.04 -10.39 -5.11
C VAL A 42 20.34 -9.61 -5.29
N ASN A 43 21.24 -10.18 -6.09
CA ASN A 43 22.61 -9.66 -6.22
C ASN A 43 22.77 -8.57 -7.29
N ASN A 44 21.76 -8.33 -8.13
CA ASN A 44 21.80 -7.28 -9.16
C ASN A 44 20.71 -6.22 -8.93
N ARG A 45 21.09 -4.96 -9.13
CA ARG A 45 20.23 -3.77 -9.05
C ARG A 45 18.94 -3.95 -9.86
N SER A 46 19.02 -4.39 -11.11
CA SER A 46 17.84 -4.51 -11.98
C SER A 46 16.77 -5.45 -11.40
N LYS A 47 17.19 -6.58 -10.79
CA LYS A 47 16.27 -7.52 -10.15
C LYS A 47 15.66 -6.92 -8.88
N ARG A 48 16.46 -6.20 -8.11
CA ARG A 48 16.00 -5.52 -6.90
C ARG A 48 14.94 -4.46 -7.22
N ASP A 49 15.18 -3.66 -8.25
CA ASP A 49 14.24 -2.61 -8.65
C ASP A 49 12.91 -3.20 -9.13
N ALA A 50 12.94 -4.33 -9.85
CA ALA A 50 11.74 -5.09 -10.21
C ALA A 50 10.96 -5.58 -8.97
N LEU A 51 11.65 -6.14 -7.97
CA LEU A 51 11.01 -6.60 -6.73
C LEU A 51 10.41 -5.46 -5.91
N ILE A 52 11.10 -4.32 -5.83
CA ILE A 52 10.58 -3.13 -5.16
C ILE A 52 9.29 -2.68 -5.85
N LEU A 53 9.28 -2.66 -7.19
CA LEU A 53 8.10 -2.26 -7.96
C LEU A 53 6.94 -3.22 -7.73
N GLU A 54 7.17 -4.53 -7.80
CA GLU A 54 6.16 -5.55 -7.53
C GLU A 54 5.60 -5.46 -6.12
N GLY A 55 6.48 -5.36 -5.12
CA GLY A 55 6.10 -5.20 -3.71
C GLY A 55 5.26 -3.97 -3.45
N THR A 56 5.65 -2.85 -4.06
CA THR A 56 4.91 -1.59 -3.95
C THR A 56 3.53 -1.70 -4.60
N ARG A 57 3.43 -2.38 -5.76
CA ARG A 57 2.16 -2.66 -6.42
C ARG A 57 1.25 -3.52 -5.55
N LYS A 58 1.73 -4.67 -5.06
CA LYS A 58 0.97 -5.57 -4.17
C LYS A 58 0.45 -4.83 -2.94
N TRP A 59 1.33 -4.07 -2.28
CA TRP A 59 0.95 -3.28 -1.11
C TRP A 59 -0.10 -2.21 -1.42
N THR A 60 0.06 -1.52 -2.55
CA THR A 60 -0.90 -0.50 -3.00
C THR A 60 -2.26 -1.12 -3.33
N SER A 61 -2.30 -2.24 -4.03
CA SER A 61 -3.54 -2.95 -4.36
C SER A 61 -4.25 -3.48 -3.11
N ALA A 62 -3.51 -3.99 -2.12
CA ALA A 62 -4.08 -4.40 -0.83
C ALA A 62 -4.71 -3.19 -0.09
N LEU A 63 -4.01 -2.04 -0.09
CA LEU A 63 -4.53 -0.82 0.49
C LEU A 63 -5.81 -0.35 -0.23
N GLU A 64 -5.80 -0.30 -1.56
CA GLU A 64 -6.97 0.11 -2.36
C GLU A 64 -8.18 -0.78 -2.07
N LYS A 65 -7.99 -2.10 -2.03
CA LYS A 65 -9.04 -3.05 -1.64
C LYS A 65 -9.63 -2.70 -0.27
N ARG A 66 -8.79 -2.44 0.73
CA ARG A 66 -9.24 -2.12 2.09
C ARG A 66 -9.91 -0.74 2.20
N VAL A 67 -9.47 0.23 1.40
CA VAL A 67 -10.12 1.55 1.28
C VAL A 67 -11.50 1.41 0.62
N MET A 68 -11.65 0.57 -0.40
CA MET A 68 -12.95 0.32 -1.05
C MET A 68 -13.97 -0.32 -0.11
N GLU A 69 -13.55 -1.09 0.90
CA GLU A 69 -14.45 -1.67 1.91
C GLU A 69 -15.05 -0.62 2.85
N LYS A 70 -14.30 0.43 3.22
CA LYS A 70 -14.74 1.52 4.13
C LYS A 70 -14.18 2.87 3.66
N PRO A 71 -14.67 3.43 2.54
CA PRO A 71 -14.08 4.62 1.94
C PRO A 71 -14.22 5.86 2.83
N ASP A 72 -15.30 5.97 3.62
CA ASP A 72 -15.55 7.03 4.58
C ASP A 72 -14.47 7.17 5.67
N GLN A 73 -13.76 6.07 5.96
CA GLN A 73 -12.72 6.04 6.98
C GLN A 73 -11.31 6.31 6.42
N TYR A 74 -11.17 6.39 5.11
CA TYR A 74 -9.91 6.77 4.51
C TYR A 74 -9.72 8.29 4.57
N PHE A 75 -8.51 8.72 4.91
CA PHE A 75 -8.21 10.12 5.16
C PHE A 75 -8.07 10.94 3.86
N TRP A 76 -9.15 11.18 3.10
CA TRP A 76 -9.11 11.80 1.75
C TRP A 76 -8.53 13.22 1.66
N LEU A 77 -8.22 13.87 2.79
CA LEU A 77 -7.65 15.22 2.82
C LEU A 77 -6.26 15.31 2.16
N HIS A 78 -5.54 14.20 2.03
CA HIS A 78 -4.25 14.18 1.35
C HIS A 78 -4.44 14.15 -0.18
N ARG A 79 -3.79 15.08 -0.89
CA ARG A 79 -3.72 15.08 -2.36
C ARG A 79 -2.73 14.01 -2.85
N ARG A 80 -3.14 12.74 -2.75
CA ARG A 80 -2.28 11.58 -3.11
C ARG A 80 -1.81 11.63 -4.55
N TRP A 81 -2.74 11.93 -5.46
CA TRP A 81 -2.52 11.93 -6.89
C TRP A 81 -2.21 13.36 -7.34
N LYS A 82 -0.94 13.61 -7.71
CA LYS A 82 -0.49 14.91 -8.23
C LYS A 82 -0.79 15.07 -9.72
N THR A 83 -0.95 13.97 -10.43
CA THR A 83 -1.33 13.93 -11.84
C THR A 83 -2.85 13.86 -11.96
N ARG A 84 -3.43 14.71 -12.80
CA ARG A 84 -4.85 14.65 -13.19
C ARG A 84 -4.95 13.89 -14.52
N PRO A 85 -5.98 13.05 -14.72
CA PRO A 85 -6.23 12.45 -16.03
C PRO A 85 -6.51 13.52 -17.09
N GLU A 86 -6.11 13.27 -18.34
CA GLU A 86 -6.39 14.15 -19.46
C GLU A 86 -7.90 14.34 -19.63
N GLY A 87 -8.34 15.60 -19.75
CA GLY A 87 -9.77 15.96 -19.89
C GLY A 87 -10.50 16.33 -18.60
N TYR A 88 -9.86 16.31 -17.42
CA TYR A 88 -10.48 16.77 -16.18
C TYR A 88 -10.80 18.29 -16.23
N ARG A 89 -12.09 18.64 -16.32
CA ARG A 89 -12.59 20.02 -16.18
C ARG A 89 -13.05 20.24 -14.74
N GLU A 90 -12.41 21.17 -14.06
CA GLU A 90 -12.77 21.58 -12.70
C GLU A 90 -14.11 22.31 -12.77
N THR A 91 -15.20 21.68 -12.32
CA THR A 91 -16.50 22.35 -12.20
C THR A 91 -16.35 23.48 -11.20
N GLN A 92 -16.40 24.71 -11.71
CA GLN A 92 -16.46 25.93 -10.91
C GLN A 92 -17.68 25.81 -9.98
N LYS A 93 -17.45 25.88 -8.67
CA LYS A 93 -18.50 26.04 -7.66
C LYS A 93 -18.84 27.50 -7.51
#